data_AF-A0A5R9DX45-F1
#
_entry.id   AF-A0A5R9DX45-F1
#
_cell.length_a   1.000
_cell.length_b   1.000
_cell.length_c   1.000
_cell.angle_alpha   90.00
_cell.angle_beta   90.00
_cell.angle_gamma   90.00
#
_symmetry.space_group_name_H-M   'P 1'
#
loop_
_entity.id
_entity.type
_entity.pdbx_description
1 polymer ?
#
loop_
_entity_poly.entity_id
_entity_poly.type
_entity_poly.pdbx_seq_one_letter_code
_entity_poly.pdbx_strand_id
1 'polypeptide(L)'
;MPPSMEAFTEAHEGGEPCHLFLLASTCPCRYISAHDPCVSPPSYCSSRGCTPGTATAEASRQSPGVPLSRQTTSPLEHRNLRSSDRSPREIAGGFRHTFGLDLAPAYQRGDVWAEDQRVALIRSWITGTPTGVVIFNDRTTPEWKVANGYDPADRGEPMYACIDGKQRVTTAYLWYDGELAVPASWFPAADVVKTEETADGPYVRYSGLSRPAQLKFSNRAHLSIAMAKVPTVTDEANIYLLVNGGGTPQTPADMDNAARVMSDALEER
;
A
#
# COMPACT_ATOMS: atom_id res chain seq x y z
N MET A 1 30.31 -7.70 -45.25
CA MET A 1 29.18 -8.53 -45.73
C MET A 1 28.62 -9.26 -44.52
N PRO A 2 27.32 -9.14 -44.20
CA PRO A 2 26.68 -10.00 -43.20
C PRO A 2 26.34 -11.38 -43.81
N PRO A 3 26.33 -12.47 -43.01
CA PRO A 3 25.72 -13.73 -43.42
C PRO A 3 24.18 -13.61 -43.48
N SER A 4 23.54 -14.55 -44.18
CA SER A 4 22.11 -14.53 -44.52
C SER A 4 21.19 -14.94 -43.37
N MET A 5 19.95 -14.45 -43.42
CA MET A 5 18.83 -15.07 -42.70
C MET A 5 18.45 -16.38 -43.40
N GLU A 6 18.29 -17.46 -42.63
CA GLU A 6 17.52 -18.63 -43.05
C GLU A 6 16.16 -18.61 -42.36
N ALA A 7 15.10 -18.90 -43.10
CA ALA A 7 13.73 -18.96 -42.59
C ALA A 7 13.37 -20.40 -42.24
N PHE A 8 12.82 -20.63 -41.05
CA PHE A 8 12.16 -21.88 -40.70
C PHE A 8 10.65 -21.74 -40.84
N THR A 9 10.05 -22.73 -41.49
CA THR A 9 8.60 -22.95 -41.63
C THR A 9 8.29 -24.40 -41.24
N GLU A 10 7.00 -24.74 -41.16
CA GLU A 10 6.45 -26.04 -40.70
C GLU A 10 6.47 -26.21 -39.16
N ALA A 11 5.43 -26.77 -38.51
CA ALA A 11 4.09 -27.14 -38.97
C ALA A 11 3.03 -26.99 -37.86
N HIS A 12 1.75 -26.98 -38.25
CA HIS A 12 0.61 -27.14 -37.34
C HIS A 12 0.33 -28.62 -37.08
N GLU A 13 0.08 -29.01 -35.83
CA GLU A 13 -0.76 -30.16 -35.48
C GLU A 13 -1.20 -30.11 -34.00
N GLY A 14 -2.23 -30.89 -33.65
CA GLY A 14 -2.63 -31.14 -32.25
C GLY A 14 -3.48 -30.07 -31.55
N GLY A 15 -4.80 -30.17 -31.67
CA GLY A 15 -5.76 -29.43 -30.82
C GLY A 15 -6.75 -30.36 -30.14
N GLU A 16 -6.87 -30.27 -28.81
CA GLU A 16 -7.91 -30.95 -28.01
C GLU A 16 -8.81 -29.92 -27.29
N PRO A 17 -10.10 -30.25 -27.06
CA PRO A 17 -11.08 -29.30 -26.53
C PRO A 17 -11.09 -29.23 -24.98
N CYS A 18 -11.07 -28.01 -24.45
CA CYS A 18 -11.29 -27.77 -23.02
C CYS A 18 -12.73 -28.11 -22.60
N HIS A 19 -12.91 -29.09 -21.72
CA HIS A 19 -14.22 -29.43 -21.16
C HIS A 19 -14.71 -28.37 -20.16
N LEU A 20 -15.80 -27.70 -20.50
CA LEU A 20 -16.46 -26.67 -19.69
C LEU A 20 -17.31 -27.32 -18.57
N PHE A 21 -16.77 -27.46 -17.36
CA PHE A 21 -17.53 -27.94 -16.20
C PHE A 21 -18.26 -26.80 -15.47
N LEU A 22 -19.55 -26.63 -15.79
CA LEU A 22 -20.47 -25.75 -15.06
C LEU A 22 -21.05 -26.49 -13.84
N LEU A 23 -20.66 -26.09 -12.63
CA LEU A 23 -21.31 -26.50 -11.38
C LEU A 23 -22.03 -25.33 -10.72
N ALA A 24 -23.31 -25.18 -11.05
CA ALA A 24 -24.20 -24.23 -10.39
C ALA A 24 -24.64 -24.79 -9.02
N SER A 25 -24.07 -24.26 -7.93
CA SER A 25 -24.50 -24.61 -6.57
C SER A 25 -25.61 -23.67 -6.10
N THR A 26 -26.82 -24.21 -5.92
CA THR A 26 -27.99 -23.46 -5.45
C THR A 26 -28.03 -23.42 -3.93
N CYS A 27 -27.75 -22.26 -3.32
CA CYS A 27 -27.83 -22.07 -1.87
C CYS A 27 -29.20 -21.48 -1.46
N PRO A 28 -30.08 -22.23 -0.75
CA PRO A 28 -31.38 -21.73 -0.33
C PRO A 28 -31.29 -20.96 1.00
N CYS A 29 -31.30 -19.63 0.94
CA CYS A 29 -31.39 -18.78 2.13
C CYS A 29 -32.69 -19.05 2.90
N ARG A 30 -32.60 -19.62 4.11
CA ARG A 30 -33.74 -19.71 5.03
C ARG A 30 -33.88 -18.43 5.85
N TYR A 31 -34.88 -17.65 5.48
CA TYR A 31 -35.43 -16.54 6.26
C TYR A 31 -35.92 -17.07 7.62
N ILE A 32 -35.43 -16.50 8.74
CA ILE A 32 -35.96 -16.75 10.08
C ILE A 32 -36.55 -15.43 10.59
N SER A 33 -37.78 -15.50 11.12
CA SER A 33 -38.54 -14.31 11.54
C SER A 33 -38.07 -13.77 12.88
N ALA A 34 -38.24 -12.46 13.07
CA ALA A 34 -38.31 -11.82 14.39
C ALA A 34 -39.69 -12.09 15.06
N HIS A 35 -39.93 -11.42 16.20
CA HIS A 35 -40.95 -11.64 17.26
C HIS A 35 -40.42 -12.57 18.37
N ASP A 36 -40.37 -12.18 19.66
CA ASP A 36 -41.19 -11.20 20.41
C ASP A 36 -40.41 -10.40 21.50
N PRO A 37 -41.01 -9.38 22.16
CA PRO A 37 -40.30 -8.41 23.00
C PRO A 37 -40.21 -8.74 24.51
N CYS A 38 -39.06 -8.46 25.13
CA CYS A 38 -38.88 -8.58 26.58
C CYS A 38 -39.33 -7.35 27.37
N VAL A 39 -40.29 -7.61 28.26
CA VAL A 39 -40.93 -6.75 29.28
C VAL A 39 -39.95 -6.02 30.21
N SER A 40 -40.38 -4.84 30.70
CA SER A 40 -39.77 -4.02 31.77
C SER A 40 -40.82 -3.69 32.86
N PRO A 41 -40.48 -3.06 34.02
CA PRO A 41 -39.16 -2.71 34.55
C PRO A 41 -38.80 -3.59 35.80
N PRO A 42 -38.88 -3.23 37.11
CA PRO A 42 -39.30 -2.00 37.81
C PRO A 42 -38.12 -1.18 38.42
N SER A 43 -38.48 -0.21 39.28
CA SER A 43 -37.68 0.75 40.05
C SER A 43 -36.94 0.24 41.30
N TYR A 44 -35.76 0.79 41.62
CA TYR A 44 -35.54 1.65 42.81
C TYR A 44 -34.10 2.22 42.90
N CYS A 45 -33.96 3.55 43.03
CA CYS A 45 -32.95 4.18 43.92
C CYS A 45 -33.28 5.67 44.13
N SER A 46 -32.80 6.26 45.23
CA SER A 46 -33.09 7.65 45.61
C SER A 46 -31.84 8.42 46.05
N SER A 47 -31.91 9.74 45.91
CA SER A 47 -31.09 10.76 46.60
C SER A 47 -29.57 10.58 46.68
N ARG A 48 -28.88 11.27 45.75
CA ARG A 48 -27.99 12.39 46.14
C ARG A 48 -27.78 13.36 44.99
N GLY A 49 -27.55 14.64 45.32
CA GLY A 49 -27.50 15.72 44.35
C GLY A 49 -26.14 15.84 43.66
N CYS A 50 -26.16 15.85 42.33
CA CYS A 50 -25.09 16.43 41.51
C CYS A 50 -25.65 17.66 40.80
N THR A 51 -25.06 18.83 41.01
CA THR A 51 -25.37 20.04 40.27
C THR A 51 -24.93 19.88 38.82
N PRO A 52 -25.83 20.03 37.81
CA PRO A 52 -25.42 20.04 36.42
C PRO A 52 -24.54 21.28 36.17
N GLY A 53 -23.25 21.06 35.91
CA GLY A 53 -22.40 22.11 35.34
C GLY A 53 -22.95 22.49 33.97
N THR A 54 -23.10 23.78 33.69
CA THR A 54 -23.70 24.29 32.45
C THR A 54 -22.76 24.06 31.27
N ALA A 55 -22.70 22.83 30.78
CA ALA A 55 -22.04 22.48 29.54
C ALA A 55 -22.79 23.17 28.38
N THR A 56 -22.28 24.31 27.94
CA THR A 56 -22.68 24.94 26.69
C THR A 56 -22.28 24.01 25.55
N ALA A 57 -23.18 23.11 25.18
CA ALA A 57 -23.07 22.33 23.97
C ALA A 57 -23.09 23.29 22.78
N GLU A 58 -21.90 23.71 22.35
CA GLU A 58 -21.70 24.53 21.17
C GLU A 58 -22.07 23.68 19.95
N ALA A 59 -23.36 23.72 19.62
CA ALA A 59 -23.95 22.92 18.56
C ALA A 59 -23.30 23.33 17.24
N SER A 60 -22.32 22.51 16.82
CA SER A 60 -21.58 22.68 15.57
C SER A 60 -22.57 22.90 14.44
N ARG A 61 -22.57 24.12 13.91
CA ARG A 61 -23.45 24.50 12.80
C ARG A 61 -22.95 23.81 11.55
N GLN A 62 -23.42 22.58 11.34
CA GLN A 62 -23.34 21.94 10.04
C GLN A 62 -24.05 22.86 9.04
N SER A 63 -23.26 23.60 8.26
CA SER A 63 -23.77 24.38 7.13
C SER A 63 -24.62 23.44 6.27
N PRO A 64 -25.85 23.83 5.88
CA PRO A 64 -26.74 22.95 5.14
C PRO A 64 -26.03 22.48 3.86
N GLY A 65 -25.72 21.19 3.81
CA GLY A 65 -24.83 20.63 2.81
C GLY A 65 -25.39 20.82 1.41
N VAL A 66 -24.76 21.69 0.62
CA VAL A 66 -25.04 21.81 -0.81
C VAL A 66 -24.83 20.41 -1.42
N PRO A 67 -25.83 19.81 -2.10
CA PRO A 67 -25.68 18.48 -2.65
C PRO A 67 -24.53 18.43 -3.65
N LEU A 68 -23.45 17.73 -3.30
CA LEU A 68 -22.30 17.54 -4.18
C LEU A 68 -22.75 16.73 -5.40
N SER A 69 -22.91 17.42 -6.53
CA SER A 69 -23.24 16.78 -7.80
C SER A 69 -22.14 15.80 -8.20
N ARG A 70 -22.54 14.58 -8.54
CA ARG A 70 -21.65 13.56 -9.13
C ARG A 70 -21.48 13.74 -10.65
N GLN A 71 -22.12 14.75 -11.24
CA GLN A 71 -22.07 15.04 -12.67
C GLN A 71 -20.94 16.02 -12.98
N THR A 72 -20.11 15.69 -13.97
CA THR A 72 -19.08 16.58 -14.53
C THR A 72 -19.61 17.34 -15.74
N THR A 73 -19.05 18.52 -16.02
CA THR A 73 -19.41 19.35 -17.19
C THR A 73 -18.84 18.84 -18.50
N SER A 74 -17.94 17.87 -18.44
CA SER A 74 -17.32 17.15 -19.56
C SER A 74 -17.13 15.67 -19.17
N PRO A 75 -16.91 14.74 -20.13
CA PRO A 75 -16.53 13.37 -19.82
C PRO A 75 -15.25 13.29 -18.96
N LEU A 76 -15.10 12.20 -18.20
CA LEU A 76 -13.89 11.91 -17.43
C LEU A 76 -12.78 11.39 -18.34
N GLU A 77 -11.57 11.93 -18.19
CA GLU A 77 -10.38 11.45 -18.92
C GLU A 77 -9.85 10.14 -18.31
N HIS A 78 -9.60 9.14 -19.16
CA HIS A 78 -8.92 7.91 -18.72
C HIS A 78 -7.42 8.16 -18.51
N ARG A 79 -6.96 8.16 -17.25
CA ARG A 79 -5.54 8.23 -16.91
C ARG A 79 -4.95 6.82 -16.85
N ASN A 80 -4.05 6.50 -17.80
CA ASN A 80 -3.40 5.20 -17.88
C ASN A 80 -2.30 5.08 -16.81
N LEU A 81 -2.46 4.15 -15.88
CA LEU A 81 -1.45 3.80 -14.88
C LEU A 81 -0.85 2.44 -15.26
N ARG A 82 0.45 2.40 -15.59
CA ARG A 82 1.13 1.13 -15.95
C ARG A 82 1.74 0.49 -14.72
N SER A 83 1.21 -0.67 -14.32
CA SER A 83 1.81 -1.49 -13.25
C SER A 83 3.04 -2.26 -13.74
N SER A 84 4.05 -2.36 -12.87
CA SER A 84 5.14 -3.34 -12.97
C SER A 84 5.70 -3.63 -11.58
N ASP A 85 5.97 -4.89 -11.27
CA ASP A 85 6.63 -5.26 -10.03
C ASP A 85 8.14 -4.96 -10.12
N ARG A 86 8.66 -4.29 -9.09
CA ARG A 86 10.07 -3.88 -8.98
C ARG A 86 10.65 -4.32 -7.66
N SER A 87 11.98 -4.44 -7.59
CA SER A 87 12.63 -4.68 -6.30
C SER A 87 12.64 -3.38 -5.47
N PRO A 88 12.39 -3.42 -4.15
CA PRO A 88 12.56 -2.24 -3.29
C PRO A 88 14.00 -1.70 -3.31
N ARG A 89 14.98 -2.54 -3.68
CA ARG A 89 16.39 -2.16 -3.91
C ARG A 89 16.57 -1.25 -5.12
N GLU A 90 15.83 -1.46 -6.20
CA GLU A 90 15.84 -0.61 -7.40
C GLU A 90 15.29 0.80 -7.08
N ILE A 91 14.30 0.88 -6.19
CA ILE A 91 13.76 2.15 -5.70
C ILE A 91 14.77 2.84 -4.77
N ALA A 92 15.28 2.13 -3.76
CA ALA A 92 16.27 2.66 -2.82
C ALA A 92 17.60 3.06 -3.48
N GLY A 93 17.98 2.42 -4.59
CA GLY A 93 19.14 2.75 -5.40
C GLY A 93 18.85 3.76 -6.52
N GLY A 94 18.29 3.27 -7.64
CA GLY A 94 18.20 4.02 -8.90
C GLY A 94 17.25 5.22 -8.84
N PHE A 95 16.04 5.04 -8.30
CA PHE A 95 15.09 6.16 -8.15
C PHE A 95 15.64 7.23 -7.20
N ARG A 96 16.33 6.85 -6.12
CA ARG A 96 16.91 7.79 -5.16
C ARG A 96 18.16 8.53 -5.67
N HIS A 97 19.09 7.82 -6.31
CA HIS A 97 20.44 8.33 -6.60
C HIS A 97 20.76 8.54 -8.08
N THR A 98 20.00 7.99 -9.02
CA THR A 98 20.26 8.07 -10.47
C THR A 98 19.23 8.93 -11.19
N PHE A 99 17.95 8.83 -10.82
CA PHE A 99 16.86 9.57 -11.48
C PHE A 99 16.27 10.69 -10.61
N GLY A 100 16.37 10.58 -9.28
CA GLY A 100 15.71 11.46 -8.34
C GLY A 100 14.22 11.13 -8.19
N LEU A 101 13.79 10.94 -6.94
CA LEU A 101 12.40 10.65 -6.58
C LEU A 101 11.95 11.60 -5.45
N ASP A 102 11.03 12.49 -5.79
CA ASP A 102 10.38 13.41 -4.87
C ASP A 102 9.41 12.64 -3.92
N LEU A 103 9.80 12.54 -2.65
CA LEU A 103 8.97 11.98 -1.56
C LEU A 103 8.26 13.06 -0.73
N ALA A 104 8.38 14.34 -1.09
CA ALA A 104 7.68 15.45 -0.45
C ALA A 104 7.03 16.45 -1.43
N PRO A 105 6.26 16.00 -2.45
CA PRO A 105 5.38 16.90 -3.19
C PRO A 105 4.43 17.65 -2.24
N ALA A 106 3.99 18.86 -2.60
CA ALA A 106 3.21 19.71 -1.70
C ALA A 106 1.84 19.12 -1.24
N TYR A 107 1.29 18.13 -1.96
CA TYR A 107 0.08 17.40 -1.59
C TYR A 107 0.34 16.19 -0.65
N GLN A 108 1.60 15.79 -0.50
CA GLN A 108 1.98 14.53 0.14
C GLN A 108 2.04 14.67 1.66
N ARG A 109 1.53 13.68 2.40
CA ARG A 109 1.56 13.71 3.86
C ARG A 109 2.98 13.56 4.43
N GLY A 110 3.14 13.87 5.72
CA GLY A 110 4.37 13.63 6.46
C GLY A 110 4.80 12.16 6.46
N ASP A 111 5.99 11.88 6.98
CA ASP A 111 6.28 10.52 7.43
C ASP A 111 5.48 10.27 8.72
N VAL A 112 4.67 9.21 8.74
CA VAL A 112 3.66 8.92 9.77
C VAL A 112 3.62 7.45 10.17
N TRP A 113 4.48 6.60 9.60
CA TRP A 113 4.56 5.19 10.01
C TRP A 113 5.41 5.01 11.26
N ALA A 114 4.82 4.44 12.30
CA ALA A 114 5.55 3.93 13.47
C ALA A 114 6.49 2.77 13.06
N GLU A 115 7.50 2.49 13.87
CA GLU A 115 8.51 1.46 13.56
C GLU A 115 7.87 0.09 13.29
N ASP A 116 6.91 -0.33 14.11
CA ASP A 116 6.14 -1.58 13.94
C ASP A 116 5.51 -1.72 12.55
N GLN A 117 5.05 -0.62 11.94
CA GLN A 117 4.43 -0.63 10.61
C GLN A 117 5.48 -0.83 9.51
N ARG A 118 6.71 -0.33 9.72
CA ARG A 118 7.86 -0.57 8.84
C ARG A 118 8.35 -2.01 8.98
N VAL A 119 8.51 -2.48 10.22
CA VAL A 119 8.89 -3.84 10.60
C VAL A 119 7.88 -4.86 10.02
N ALA A 120 6.58 -4.59 10.06
CA ALA A 120 5.53 -5.39 9.42
C ALA A 120 5.61 -5.39 7.88
N LEU A 121 6.03 -4.29 7.25
CA LEU A 121 6.31 -4.27 5.81
C LEU A 121 7.51 -5.15 5.45
N ILE A 122 8.59 -5.13 6.23
CA ILE A 122 9.73 -6.04 6.03
C ILE A 122 9.29 -7.50 6.19
N ARG A 123 8.48 -7.81 7.21
CA ARG A 123 7.88 -9.16 7.38
C ARG A 123 7.12 -9.58 6.12
N SER A 124 6.28 -8.70 5.58
CA SER A 124 5.49 -8.96 4.36
C SER A 124 6.37 -9.27 3.14
N TRP A 125 7.52 -8.58 2.98
CA TRP A 125 8.49 -8.88 1.92
C TRP A 125 9.21 -10.22 2.13
N ILE A 126 9.44 -10.65 3.36
CA ILE A 126 10.06 -11.95 3.67
C ILE A 126 9.06 -13.10 3.43
N THR A 127 7.78 -12.91 3.76
CA THR A 127 6.72 -13.90 3.55
C THR A 127 6.17 -13.94 2.12
N GLY A 128 6.51 -12.96 1.27
CA GLY A 128 5.95 -12.83 -0.08
C GLY A 128 4.50 -12.33 -0.10
N THR A 129 4.03 -11.71 0.99
CA THR A 129 2.68 -11.15 1.10
C THR A 129 2.57 -9.87 0.25
N PRO A 130 1.53 -9.71 -0.59
CA PRO A 130 1.35 -8.49 -1.40
C PRO A 130 1.27 -7.23 -0.53
N THR A 131 2.15 -6.26 -0.78
CA THR A 131 2.34 -5.07 0.08
C THR A 131 1.55 -3.83 -0.36
N GLY A 132 0.74 -3.98 -1.41
CA GLY A 132 0.00 -2.90 -2.06
C GLY A 132 0.85 -2.12 -3.08
N VAL A 133 0.18 -1.27 -3.86
CA VAL A 133 0.80 -0.51 -4.95
C VAL A 133 1.52 0.73 -4.41
N VAL A 134 2.62 1.12 -5.05
CA VAL A 134 3.26 2.44 -4.94
C VAL A 134 2.99 3.18 -6.25
N ILE A 135 2.59 4.45 -6.19
CA ILE A 135 2.21 5.22 -7.39
C ILE A 135 3.23 6.35 -7.59
N PHE A 136 3.93 6.31 -8.72
CA PHE A 136 4.88 7.34 -9.13
C PHE A 136 4.35 8.11 -10.34
N ASN A 137 4.68 9.40 -10.46
CA ASN A 137 4.59 10.14 -11.71
C ASN A 137 5.96 10.23 -12.38
N ASP A 138 5.99 10.05 -13.69
CA ASP A 138 7.13 10.37 -14.55
C ASP A 138 7.01 11.84 -15.00
N ARG A 139 7.90 12.70 -14.51
CA ARG A 139 7.94 14.13 -14.82
C ARG A 139 8.80 14.45 -16.06
N THR A 140 9.30 13.45 -16.78
CA THR A 140 10.19 13.64 -17.96
C THR A 140 9.46 13.59 -19.30
N THR A 141 8.12 13.51 -19.29
CA THR A 141 7.34 13.37 -20.53
C THR A 141 7.20 14.69 -21.30
N PRO A 142 6.95 14.65 -22.62
CA PRO A 142 6.72 15.88 -23.40
C PRO A 142 5.59 16.75 -22.85
N GLU A 143 4.54 16.14 -22.31
CA GLU A 143 3.37 16.83 -21.76
C GLU A 143 3.73 17.61 -20.48
N TRP A 144 4.57 17.04 -19.61
CA TRP A 144 5.13 17.76 -18.46
C TRP A 144 5.98 18.95 -18.90
N LYS A 145 6.87 18.76 -19.89
CA LYS A 145 7.75 19.84 -20.39
C LYS A 145 6.96 20.97 -21.01
N VAL A 146 5.88 20.68 -21.74
CA VAL A 146 4.96 21.68 -22.30
C VAL A 146 4.19 22.42 -21.21
N ALA A 147 3.71 21.72 -20.17
CA ALA A 147 2.94 22.35 -19.10
C ALA A 147 3.78 23.19 -18.12
N ASN A 148 5.05 22.82 -17.90
CA ASN A 148 5.93 23.47 -16.91
C ASN A 148 7.02 24.36 -17.54
N GLY A 149 7.31 24.20 -18.84
CA GLY A 149 8.30 24.99 -19.59
C GLY A 149 9.76 24.52 -19.51
N TYR A 150 10.03 23.35 -18.91
CA TYR A 150 11.37 22.76 -18.75
C TYR A 150 11.29 21.25 -18.48
N ASP A 151 12.41 20.53 -18.68
CA ASP A 151 12.61 19.18 -18.14
C ASP A 151 13.22 19.27 -16.71
N PRO A 152 12.68 18.57 -15.70
CA PRO A 152 13.33 18.47 -14.39
C PRO A 152 14.81 18.08 -14.46
N ALA A 153 15.18 17.20 -15.39
CA ALA A 153 16.55 16.73 -15.57
C ALA A 153 17.52 17.88 -15.96
N ASP A 154 17.07 18.86 -16.75
CA ASP A 154 17.88 20.03 -17.16
C ASP A 154 18.29 20.93 -15.98
N ARG A 155 17.62 20.76 -14.83
CA ARG A 155 17.83 21.55 -13.60
C ARG A 155 18.37 20.74 -12.42
N GLY A 156 18.53 19.42 -12.58
CA GLY A 156 18.81 18.52 -11.46
C GLY A 156 17.64 18.36 -10.48
N GLU A 157 16.43 18.67 -10.91
CA GLU A 157 15.20 18.41 -10.15
C GLU A 157 14.76 16.94 -10.31
N PRO A 158 14.03 16.34 -9.34
CA PRO A 158 13.64 14.93 -9.40
C PRO A 158 12.82 14.56 -10.65
N MET A 159 13.29 13.59 -11.44
CA MET A 159 12.58 13.08 -12.62
C MET A 159 11.27 12.36 -12.26
N TYR A 160 11.15 11.83 -11.04
CA TYR A 160 9.97 11.12 -10.56
C TYR A 160 9.41 11.72 -9.28
N ALA A 161 8.12 11.49 -9.02
CA ALA A 161 7.48 11.89 -7.77
C ALA A 161 6.53 10.83 -7.22
N CYS A 162 6.49 10.70 -5.90
CA CYS A 162 5.62 9.79 -5.19
C CYS A 162 4.22 10.39 -5.01
N ILE A 163 3.27 9.93 -5.82
CA ILE A 163 1.84 10.19 -5.63
C ILE A 163 1.34 9.42 -4.39
N ASP A 164 1.50 8.10 -4.35
CA ASP A 164 1.13 7.28 -3.19
C ASP A 164 2.20 6.23 -2.84
N GLY A 165 2.21 5.78 -1.59
CA GLY A 165 3.10 4.71 -1.12
C GLY A 165 4.39 5.21 -0.48
N LYS A 166 4.53 6.53 -0.23
CA LYS A 166 5.69 7.18 0.43
C LYS A 166 6.27 6.35 1.57
N GLN A 167 5.43 5.92 2.50
CA GLN A 167 5.85 5.20 3.71
C GLN A 167 6.54 3.86 3.38
N ARG A 168 6.10 3.17 2.30
CA ARG A 168 6.72 1.93 1.78
C ARG A 168 8.10 2.22 1.19
N VAL A 169 8.24 3.33 0.47
CA VAL A 169 9.51 3.76 -0.13
C VAL A 169 10.51 4.20 0.94
N THR A 170 10.09 5.03 1.91
CA THR A 170 10.95 5.40 3.04
C THR A 170 11.38 4.17 3.84
N THR A 171 10.49 3.19 4.05
CA THR A 171 10.86 1.91 4.69
C THR A 171 11.90 1.14 3.88
N ALA A 172 11.83 1.14 2.55
CA ALA A 172 12.86 0.56 1.70
C ALA A 172 14.22 1.29 1.88
N TYR A 173 14.22 2.63 1.91
CA TYR A 173 15.44 3.42 2.12
C TYR A 173 16.08 3.07 3.48
N LEU A 174 15.32 3.18 4.57
CA LEU A 174 15.78 2.87 5.92
C LEU A 174 16.33 1.44 6.04
N TRP A 175 15.70 0.46 5.38
CA TRP A 175 16.20 -0.93 5.40
C TRP A 175 17.51 -1.10 4.65
N TYR A 176 17.64 -0.59 3.41
CA TYR A 176 18.86 -0.78 2.62
C TYR A 176 20.05 0.08 3.10
N ASP A 177 19.79 1.25 3.69
CA ASP A 177 20.81 2.06 4.38
C ASP A 177 21.25 1.43 5.71
N GLY A 178 20.46 0.48 6.24
CA GLY A 178 20.70 -0.17 7.51
C GLY A 178 20.28 0.66 8.72
N GLU A 179 19.40 1.66 8.54
CA GLU A 179 18.80 2.48 9.61
C GLU A 179 17.62 1.77 10.29
N LEU A 180 16.91 0.88 9.59
CA LEU A 180 15.90 -0.01 10.15
C LEU A 180 16.50 -1.39 10.50
N ALA A 181 16.14 -1.91 11.68
CA ALA A 181 16.42 -3.28 12.10
C ALA A 181 15.11 -4.08 12.23
N VAL A 182 15.20 -5.41 12.16
CA VAL A 182 14.07 -6.34 12.37
C VAL A 182 14.51 -7.58 13.15
N PRO A 183 13.63 -8.37 13.78
CA PRO A 183 14.04 -9.57 14.53
C PRO A 183 14.89 -10.54 13.70
N ALA A 184 16.06 -10.91 14.22
CA ALA A 184 17.00 -11.80 13.52
C ALA A 184 16.43 -13.22 13.33
N SER A 185 15.49 -13.62 14.20
CA SER A 185 14.74 -14.89 14.14
C SER A 185 13.90 -15.08 12.88
N TRP A 186 13.67 -14.03 12.08
CA TRP A 186 12.98 -14.13 10.79
C TRP A 186 13.87 -14.69 9.66
N PHE A 187 15.17 -14.82 9.91
CA PHE A 187 16.15 -15.35 8.97
C PHE A 187 16.76 -16.66 9.50
N PRO A 188 17.21 -17.58 8.63
CA PRO A 188 18.02 -18.71 9.06
C PRO A 188 19.25 -18.24 9.82
N ALA A 189 19.64 -18.90 10.92
CA ALA A 189 20.78 -18.46 11.73
C ALA A 189 22.10 -18.33 10.93
N ALA A 190 22.32 -19.17 9.92
CA ALA A 190 23.48 -19.09 9.02
C ALA A 190 23.41 -17.94 8.00
N ASP A 191 22.26 -17.31 7.83
CA ASP A 191 22.05 -16.11 7.00
C ASP A 191 22.28 -14.80 7.80
N VAL A 192 22.49 -14.87 9.13
CA VAL A 192 22.74 -13.73 10.02
C VAL A 192 24.22 -13.67 10.41
N VAL A 193 24.87 -12.53 10.20
CA VAL A 193 26.31 -12.31 10.46
C VAL A 193 26.56 -11.36 11.63
N LYS A 194 25.68 -10.37 11.84
CA LYS A 194 25.75 -9.44 12.98
C LYS A 194 24.34 -9.09 13.47
N THR A 195 24.13 -9.20 14.77
CA THR A 195 22.93 -8.72 15.47
C THR A 195 23.22 -7.48 16.31
N GLU A 196 22.15 -6.90 16.84
CA GLU A 196 22.13 -5.99 17.97
C GLU A 196 21.01 -6.42 18.93
N GLU A 197 21.22 -6.29 20.24
CA GLU A 197 20.26 -6.75 21.23
C GLU A 197 19.22 -5.67 21.55
N THR A 198 17.93 -6.01 21.48
CA THR A 198 16.78 -5.16 21.83
C THR A 198 16.10 -5.65 23.11
N ALA A 199 14.96 -5.05 23.47
CA ALA A 199 14.17 -5.47 24.63
C ALA A 199 13.46 -6.83 24.44
N ASP A 200 13.24 -7.26 23.19
CA ASP A 200 12.52 -8.49 22.82
C ASP A 200 13.40 -9.54 22.12
N GLY A 201 14.66 -9.23 21.79
CA GLY A 201 15.67 -10.22 21.40
C GLY A 201 16.77 -9.67 20.48
N PRO A 202 17.49 -10.56 19.77
CA PRO A 202 18.47 -10.14 18.77
C PRO A 202 17.77 -9.65 17.49
N TYR A 203 18.08 -8.42 17.07
CA TYR A 203 17.65 -7.82 15.81
C TYR A 203 18.80 -7.78 14.78
N VAL A 204 18.45 -7.66 13.51
CA VAL A 204 19.38 -7.60 12.37
C VAL A 204 19.01 -6.45 11.43
N ARG A 205 20.03 -5.70 10.99
CA ARG A 205 19.96 -4.69 9.92
C ARG A 205 20.37 -5.34 8.58
N TYR A 206 19.98 -4.79 7.44
CA TYR A 206 20.32 -5.39 6.13
C TYR A 206 21.84 -5.65 5.94
N SER A 207 22.69 -4.78 6.47
CA SER A 207 24.16 -4.92 6.47
C SER A 207 24.69 -6.02 7.40
N GLY A 208 23.89 -6.48 8.38
CA GLY A 208 24.18 -7.61 9.26
C GLY A 208 23.76 -8.97 8.71
N LEU A 209 23.12 -9.02 7.53
CA LEU A 209 22.82 -10.26 6.81
C LEU A 209 24.00 -10.74 5.97
N SER A 210 24.08 -12.07 5.77
CA SER A 210 25.06 -12.70 4.87
C SER A 210 24.92 -12.18 3.44
N ARG A 211 26.00 -12.19 2.65
CA ARG A 211 25.91 -11.73 1.24
C ARG A 211 24.92 -12.57 0.40
N PRO A 212 24.83 -13.90 0.55
CA PRO A 212 23.74 -14.69 -0.02
C PRO A 212 22.35 -14.23 0.45
N ALA A 213 22.15 -13.96 1.75
CA ALA A 213 20.88 -13.50 2.31
C ALA A 213 20.45 -12.13 1.76
N GLN A 214 21.36 -11.17 1.67
CA GLN A 214 21.14 -9.84 1.08
C GLN A 214 20.61 -9.94 -0.36
N LEU A 215 21.22 -10.81 -1.19
CA LEU A 215 20.83 -11.04 -2.58
C LEU A 215 19.49 -11.78 -2.66
N LYS A 216 19.31 -12.83 -1.85
CA LYS A 216 18.06 -13.62 -1.71
C LYS A 216 16.88 -12.74 -1.29
N PHE A 217 17.09 -11.77 -0.38
CA PHE A 217 16.10 -10.77 0.01
C PHE A 217 15.81 -9.81 -1.16
N SER A 218 16.85 -9.21 -1.75
CA SER A 218 16.71 -8.23 -2.85
C SER A 218 15.97 -8.79 -4.07
N ASN A 219 16.05 -10.10 -4.30
CA ASN A 219 15.43 -10.82 -5.42
C ASN A 219 14.04 -11.41 -5.09
N ARG A 220 13.51 -11.21 -3.86
CA ARG A 220 12.22 -11.74 -3.40
C ARG A 220 11.30 -10.68 -2.79
N ALA A 221 11.89 -9.62 -2.21
CA ALA A 221 11.16 -8.44 -1.82
C ALA A 221 10.68 -7.72 -3.10
N HIS A 222 9.37 -7.47 -3.19
CA HIS A 222 8.76 -6.79 -4.33
C HIS A 222 7.82 -5.67 -3.88
N LEU A 223 7.81 -4.60 -4.67
CA LEU A 223 6.83 -3.52 -4.63
C LEU A 223 6.22 -3.38 -6.02
N SER A 224 4.90 -3.48 -6.11
CA SER A 224 4.16 -3.20 -7.34
C SER A 224 4.14 -1.69 -7.57
N ILE A 225 4.82 -1.19 -8.61
CA ILE A 225 4.81 0.24 -8.95
C ILE A 225 3.81 0.49 -10.07
N ALA A 226 2.88 1.42 -9.88
CA ALA A 226 2.06 1.99 -10.93
C ALA A 226 2.66 3.33 -11.38
N MET A 227 3.03 3.44 -12.66
CA MET A 227 3.60 4.65 -13.24
C MET A 227 2.50 5.48 -13.93
N ALA A 228 2.31 6.70 -13.45
CA ALA A 228 1.56 7.78 -14.07
C ALA A 228 2.45 8.60 -15.02
N LYS A 229 1.80 9.30 -15.95
CA LYS A 229 2.40 10.25 -16.89
C LYS A 229 1.47 11.45 -17.02
N VAL A 230 1.31 12.20 -15.93
CA VAL A 230 0.41 13.37 -15.88
C VAL A 230 1.19 14.68 -15.86
N PRO A 231 0.71 15.74 -16.55
CA PRO A 231 1.54 16.90 -16.89
C PRO A 231 1.75 17.92 -15.76
N THR A 232 0.95 17.88 -14.69
CA THR A 232 1.05 18.87 -13.60
C THR A 232 1.00 18.25 -12.20
N VAL A 233 1.55 18.97 -11.22
CA VAL A 233 1.40 18.67 -9.78
C VAL A 233 -0.07 18.64 -9.34
N THR A 234 -0.95 19.39 -10.02
CA THR A 234 -2.40 19.36 -9.78
C THR A 234 -3.01 18.02 -10.21
N ASP A 235 -2.57 17.44 -11.34
CA ASP A 235 -2.98 16.09 -11.74
C ASP A 235 -2.44 15.02 -10.78
N GLU A 236 -1.20 15.16 -10.30
CA GLU A 236 -0.62 14.29 -9.28
C GLU A 236 -1.49 14.29 -7.99
N ALA A 237 -1.87 15.49 -7.53
CA ALA A 237 -2.75 15.67 -6.37
C ALA A 237 -4.16 15.08 -6.60
N ASN A 238 -4.71 15.21 -7.81
CA ASN A 238 -6.00 14.60 -8.17
C ASN A 238 -5.94 13.06 -8.08
N ILE A 239 -4.86 12.43 -8.54
CA ILE A 239 -4.68 10.97 -8.39
C ILE A 239 -4.53 10.60 -6.91
N TYR A 240 -3.74 11.36 -6.13
CA TYR A 240 -3.58 11.12 -4.69
C TYR A 240 -4.93 11.15 -3.94
N LEU A 241 -5.78 12.13 -4.23
CA LEU A 241 -7.13 12.27 -3.67
C LEU A 241 -8.05 11.12 -4.07
N LEU A 242 -8.07 10.71 -5.34
CA LEU A 242 -8.88 9.57 -5.80
C LEU A 242 -8.47 8.26 -5.13
N VAL A 243 -7.15 8.03 -4.98
CA VAL A 243 -6.60 6.79 -4.40
C VAL A 243 -6.81 6.73 -2.89
N ASN A 244 -6.58 7.82 -2.16
CA ASN A 244 -6.70 7.83 -0.69
C ASN A 244 -8.15 8.09 -0.22
N GLY A 245 -9.00 8.73 -1.04
CA GLY A 245 -10.39 9.08 -0.69
C GLY A 245 -11.48 8.13 -1.24
N GLY A 246 -11.14 7.24 -2.18
CA GLY A 246 -12.11 6.36 -2.84
C GLY A 246 -12.45 5.05 -2.10
N GLY A 247 -11.72 4.71 -1.03
CA GLY A 247 -11.88 3.45 -0.29
C GLY A 247 -12.55 3.61 1.08
N THR A 248 -13.18 2.55 1.56
CA THR A 248 -13.68 2.46 2.94
C THR A 248 -12.51 2.35 3.92
N PRO A 249 -12.37 3.25 4.92
CA PRO A 249 -11.39 3.08 5.99
C PRO A 249 -11.68 1.79 6.78
N GLN A 250 -10.64 0.98 7.02
CA GLN A 250 -10.74 -0.15 7.95
C GLN A 250 -10.89 0.40 9.38
N THR A 251 -11.81 -0.15 10.16
CA THR A 251 -12.03 0.22 11.56
C THR A 251 -11.12 -0.60 12.48
N PRO A 252 -10.92 -0.17 13.75
CA PRO A 252 -10.22 -1.00 14.74
C PRO A 252 -10.85 -2.40 14.88
N ALA A 253 -12.18 -2.50 14.84
CA ALA A 253 -12.88 -3.78 14.96
C ALA A 253 -12.59 -4.77 13.81
N ASP A 254 -12.32 -4.27 12.59
CA ASP A 254 -11.90 -5.11 11.46
C ASP A 254 -10.51 -5.71 11.72
N MET A 255 -9.60 -4.91 12.30
CA MET A 255 -8.25 -5.32 12.68
C MET A 255 -8.26 -6.27 13.89
N ASP A 256 -9.06 -5.99 14.91
CA ASP A 256 -9.21 -6.84 16.11
C ASP A 256 -9.76 -8.22 15.74
N ASN A 257 -10.73 -8.28 14.81
CA ASN A 257 -11.25 -9.54 14.29
C ASN A 257 -10.19 -10.33 13.49
N ALA A 258 -9.36 -9.65 12.70
CA ALA A 258 -8.24 -10.30 12.00
C ALA A 258 -7.17 -10.84 12.98
N ALA A 259 -6.88 -10.09 14.06
CA ALA A 259 -5.96 -10.52 15.11
C ALA A 259 -6.48 -11.75 15.87
N ARG A 260 -7.78 -11.78 16.23
CA ARG A 260 -8.42 -12.96 16.84
C ARG A 260 -8.26 -14.21 15.98
N VAL A 261 -8.62 -14.13 14.69
CA VAL A 261 -8.52 -15.29 13.76
C VAL A 261 -7.08 -15.80 13.63
N MET A 262 -6.07 -14.93 13.77
CA MET A 262 -4.66 -15.34 13.82
C MET A 262 -4.33 -16.10 15.11
N SER A 263 -4.81 -15.64 16.27
CA SER A 263 -4.59 -16.33 17.56
C SER A 263 -5.28 -17.69 17.62
N ASP A 264 -6.57 -17.76 17.22
CA ASP A 264 -7.34 -19.01 17.20
C ASP A 264 -6.59 -20.10 16.41
N ALA A 265 -6.06 -19.76 15.23
CA ALA A 265 -5.30 -20.65 14.36
C ALA A 265 -3.86 -21.00 14.82
N LEU A 266 -3.40 -20.41 15.94
CA LEU A 266 -2.15 -20.76 16.62
C LEU A 266 -2.39 -21.65 17.84
N GLU A 267 -3.57 -21.59 18.47
CA GLU A 267 -3.96 -22.49 19.58
C GLU A 267 -4.39 -23.88 19.09
N GLU A 268 -4.78 -24.02 17.81
CA GLU A 268 -5.12 -25.29 17.15
C GLU A 268 -3.90 -26.10 16.61
N ARG A 269 -2.65 -25.78 17.02
CA ARG A 269 -1.41 -26.31 16.43
C ARG A 269 -0.42 -26.96 17.40
#